data_AF-A0A2N9NNZ5-F1
#
_entry.id   AF-A0A2N9NNZ5-F1
#
_cell.length_a   1.000
_cell.length_b   1.000
_cell.length_c   1.000
_cell.angle_alpha   90.00
_cell.angle_beta   90.00
_cell.angle_gamma   90.00
#
_symmetry.space_group_name_H-M   'P 1'
#
loop_
_entity.id
_entity.type
_entity.pdbx_description
1 polymer ?
#
loop_
_entity_poly.entity_id
_entity_poly.type
_entity_poly.pdbx_seq_one_letter_code
_entity_poly.pdbx_strand_id
1 'polypeptide(L)' 'MRILLRHKDTGEYYRTENQWTSQAGEARDFESSAAALGFCVEARLREVEILLAFDDARYNIRLPLHTGPDG' A
#
# COMPACT_ATOMS: atom_id res chain seq x y z
N MET A 1 -10.78 -7.50 -6.11
CA MET A 1 -9.97 -7.06 -4.96
C MET A 1 -8.54 -6.82 -5.44
N ARG A 2 -7.93 -5.73 -5.01
CA ARG A 2 -6.54 -5.35 -5.32
C ARG A 2 -5.80 -5.08 -4.02
N ILE A 3 -4.49 -5.30 -4.00
CA ILE A 3 -3.65 -5.03 -2.84
C ILE A 3 -2.74 -3.89 -3.24
N LEU A 4 -2.96 -2.73 -2.63
CA LEU A 4 -2.28 -1.50 -3.00
C LEU A 4 -1.43 -1.01 -1.82
N LEU A 5 -0.40 -0.22 -2.11
CA LEU A 5 0.28 0.58 -1.10
C LEU A 5 -0.24 2.01 -1.13
N ARG A 6 -0.48 2.58 0.04
CA ARG A 6 -0.98 3.94 0.20
C ARG A 6 -0.12 4.71 1.20
N HIS A 7 0.23 5.95 0.86
CA HIS A 7 0.94 6.84 1.76
C HIS A 7 0.01 7.26 2.90
N LYS A 8 0.48 7.19 4.16
CA LYS A 8 -0.33 7.46 5.34
C LYS A 8 -0.81 8.92 5.39
N ASP A 9 0.09 9.85 5.07
CA ASP A 9 -0.20 11.30 5.15
C ASP A 9 -0.92 11.85 3.93
N THR A 10 -0.42 11.61 2.71
CA THR A 10 -1.01 12.16 1.49
C THR A 10 -2.22 11.37 1.00
N GLY A 11 -2.33 10.10 1.39
CA GLY A 11 -3.37 9.20 0.91
C GLY A 11 -3.18 8.73 -0.52
N GLU A 12 -2.08 9.08 -1.18
CA GLU A 12 -1.76 8.66 -2.55
C GLU A 12 -1.35 7.20 -2.61
N TYR A 13 -1.53 6.60 -3.79
CA TYR A 13 -1.22 5.21 -4.07
C TYR A 13 0.13 5.06 -4.75
N TYR A 14 0.87 4.03 -4.38
CA TYR A 14 2.13 3.72 -5.02
C TYR A 14 1.88 3.23 -6.45
N ARG A 15 2.47 3.89 -7.44
CA ARG A 15 2.36 3.51 -8.86
C ARG A 15 3.59 2.73 -9.31
N THR A 16 4.76 3.34 -9.17
CA THR A 16 6.06 2.76 -9.50
C THR A 16 7.17 3.60 -8.85
N GLU A 17 8.44 3.27 -9.06
CA GLU A 17 9.64 3.93 -8.51
C GLU A 17 9.48 5.45 -8.33
N ASN A 18 9.46 5.91 -7.07
CA ASN A 18 9.27 7.31 -6.65
C ASN A 18 8.03 8.03 -7.24
N GLN A 19 7.05 7.29 -7.77
CA GLN A 19 5.83 7.82 -8.35
C GLN A 19 4.62 7.39 -7.53
N TRP A 20 3.88 8.40 -7.07
CA TRP A 20 2.62 8.29 -6.36
C TRP A 20 1.51 8.86 -7.23
N THR A 21 0.29 8.36 -7.06
CA THR A 21 -0.88 8.80 -7.81
C THR A 21 -2.08 8.91 -6.88
N SER A 22 -2.94 9.90 -7.09
CA SER A 22 -4.23 9.99 -6.38
C SER A 22 -5.27 9.00 -6.93
N GLN A 23 -4.96 8.29 -8.02
CA GLN A 23 -5.89 7.38 -8.69
C GLN A 23 -5.58 5.92 -8.34
N ALA A 24 -6.45 5.26 -7.57
CA ALA A 24 -6.30 3.85 -7.22
C ALA A 24 -6.24 2.92 -8.46
N GLY A 25 -6.88 3.32 -9.57
CA GLY A 25 -6.84 2.58 -10.84
C GLY A 25 -5.42 2.43 -11.39
N GLU A 26 -4.58 3.45 -11.23
CA GLU A 26 -3.19 3.49 -11.71
C GLU A 26 -2.19 2.90 -10.72
N ALA A 27 -2.63 2.57 -9.50
CA ALA A 27 -1.77 2.02 -8.46
C ALA A 27 -1.23 0.64 -8.87
N ARG A 28 -0.03 0.32 -8.37
CA ARG A 28 0.53 -1.01 -8.47
C ARG A 28 -0.30 -1.98 -7.64
N ASP A 29 -0.72 -3.06 -8.29
CA ASP A 29 -1.37 -4.19 -7.63
C ASP A 29 -0.33 -5.22 -7.21
N PHE A 30 -0.43 -5.68 -5.97
CA PHE A 30 0.43 -6.71 -5.41
C PHE A 30 -0.32 -8.04 -5.35
N GLU A 31 0.39 -9.14 -5.62
CA GLU A 31 -0.20 -10.47 -5.59
C GLU A 31 -0.72 -10.86 -4.19
N SER A 32 -0.02 -10.42 -3.15
CA SER A 32 -0.38 -10.68 -1.76
C SER A 32 0.05 -9.55 -0.83
N SER A 33 -0.55 -9.48 0.36
CA SER A 33 -0.12 -8.55 1.41
C SER A 33 1.32 -8.85 1.86
N ALA A 34 1.73 -10.12 1.89
CA ALA A 34 3.10 -10.51 2.17
C ALA A 34 4.10 -9.99 1.11
N ALA A 35 3.75 -10.07 -0.17
CA ALA A 35 4.57 -9.50 -1.25
C ALA A 35 4.65 -7.97 -1.15
N ALA A 36 3.54 -7.30 -0.82
CA ALA A 36 3.52 -5.85 -0.59
C ALA A 36 4.41 -5.44 0.61
N LEU A 37 4.37 -6.20 1.70
CA LEU A 37 5.24 -6.01 2.86
C LEU A 37 6.73 -6.19 2.48
N GLY A 38 7.06 -7.29 1.82
CA GLY A 38 8.42 -7.58 1.36
C GLY A 38 8.96 -6.44 0.49
N PHE A 39 8.14 -5.98 -0.46
CA PHE A 39 8.48 -4.84 -1.31
C PHE A 39 8.74 -3.56 -0.51
N CYS A 40 7.92 -3.25 0.50
CA CYS A 40 8.15 -2.07 1.35
C CYS A 40 9.51 -2.13 2.06
N VAL A 41 9.89 -3.31 2.56
CA VAL A 41 11.18 -3.52 3.23
C VAL A 41 12.33 -3.35 2.24
N GLU A 42 12.26 -4.00 1.08
CA GLU A 42 13.31 -3.95 0.04
C GLU A 42 13.48 -2.53 -0.54
N ALA A 43 12.37 -1.87 -0.87
CA ALA A 43 12.35 -0.52 -1.42
C ALA A 43 12.53 0.57 -0.35
N ARG A 44 12.66 0.19 0.94
CA ARG A 44 12.76 1.09 2.10
C ARG A 44 11.64 2.13 2.14
N LEU A 45 10.46 1.75 1.69
CA LEU A 45 9.28 2.60 1.75
C LEU A 45 8.85 2.74 3.22
N ARG A 46 8.75 3.99 3.67
CA ARG A 46 8.28 4.34 5.01
C ARG A 46 6.96 5.07 4.90
N GLU A 47 6.24 5.12 6.02
CA GLU A 47 4.99 5.89 6.11
C GLU A 47 3.90 5.40 5.13
N VAL A 48 3.95 4.11 4.80
CA VAL A 48 2.96 3.46 3.94
C VAL A 48 2.10 2.47 4.73
N GLU A 49 0.89 2.25 4.26
CA GLU A 49 -0.04 1.22 4.70
C GLU A 49 -0.44 0.35 3.51
N ILE A 50 -0.83 -0.89 3.78
CA ILE A 50 -1.44 -1.74 2.76
C ILE A 50 -2.94 -1.44 2.73
N LEU A 51 -3.47 -1.20 1.53
CA LEU A 51 -4.90 -1.08 1.29
C LEU A 51 -5.39 -2.33 0.55
N LEU A 52 -6.28 -3.09 1.18
CA LEU A 52 -7.09 -4.10 0.50
C LEU A 52 -8.26 -3.36 -0.15
N ALA A 53 -8.15 -3.14 -1.46
CA ALA A 53 -9.13 -2.40 -2.23
C ALA A 53 -10.19 -3.35 -2.83
N PHE A 54 -11.45 -3.14 -2.47
CA PHE A 54 -12.61 -3.84 -3.02
C PHE A 54 -13.32 -2.97 -4.06
N ASP A 55 -14.27 -3.55 -4.78
CA ASP A 55 -15.00 -2.83 -5.84
C ASP A 55 -15.82 -1.67 -5.25
N ASP A 56 -16.35 -1.83 -4.04
CA ASP A 56 -16.94 -0.75 -3.26
C ASP A 56 -15.94 -0.29 -2.19
N ALA A 57 -15.49 0.95 -2.36
CA ALA A 57 -14.45 1.56 -1.53
C ALA A 57 -14.81 1.65 -0.04
N ARG A 58 -16.10 1.57 0.32
CA ARG A 58 -16.56 1.57 1.73
C ARG A 58 -16.10 0.32 2.50
N TYR A 59 -15.78 -0.75 1.80
CA TYR A 59 -15.29 -2.00 2.39
C TYR A 59 -13.76 -2.11 2.37
N ASN A 60 -13.06 -1.06 1.91
CA ASN A 60 -11.60 -1.07 1.89
C ASN A 60 -11.03 -1.24 3.30
N ILE A 61 -10.04 -2.11 3.43
CA ILE A 61 -9.36 -2.38 4.70
C ILE A 61 -7.96 -1.79 4.63
N ARG A 62 -7.62 -0.97 5.62
CA ARG A 62 -6.29 -0.38 5.80
C ARG A 62 -5.52 -1.21 6.83
N LEU A 63 -4.42 -1.81 6.42
CA LEU A 63 -3.52 -2.55 7.28
C LEU A 63 -2.31 -1.68 7.61
N PRO A 64 -2.19 -1.19 8.86
CA PRO A 64 -1.01 -0.43 9.27
C PRO A 64 0.21 -1.35 9.24
N LEU A 65 1.30 -0.88 8.61
CA LEU A 65 2.58 -1.55 8.67
C LEU A 65 3.33 -1.08 9.93
N HIS A 66 3.67 -2.04 10.79
CA HIS A 66 4.56 -1.86 11.92
C HIS A 66 5.93 -2.43 11.54
N THR A 67 6.84 -1.58 11.08
CA THR A 67 8.22 -1.95 10.79
C THR A 67 9.10 -1.51 11.96
N GLY A 68 9.07 -2.24 13.08
CA GLY A 68 9.87 -1.97 14.27
C GLY A 68 10.05 -3.23 15.13
N PRO A 69 11.10 -3.30 15.98
CA PRO A 69 11.44 -4.51 16.75
C PRO A 69 10.47 -4.87 17.90
N ASP A 70 9.48 -4.03 18.19
CA ASP A 70 8.54 -4.21 19.32
C ASP A 70 7.13 -4.67 18.89
N GLY A 71 7.04 -5.42 17.78
CA GLY A 71 5.80 -6.03 17.27
C GLY A 71 5.64 -7.49 17.68
#